data_AF-A0A8C3AB11-F1
#
_entry.id   AF-A0A8C3AB11-F1
#
_cell.length_a   1.000
_cell.length_b   1.000
_cell.length_c   1.000
_cell.angle_alpha   90.00
_cell.angle_beta   90.00
_cell.angle_gamma   90.00
#
_symmetry.space_group_name_H-M   'P 1'
#
loop_
_entity.id
_entity.type
_entity.pdbx_description
1 polymer ?
#
loop_
_entity_poly.entity_id
_entity_poly.type
_entity_poly.pdbx_seq_one_letter_code
_entity_poly.pdbx_strand_id
1 'polypeptide(L)' 'MLLDVIYFILRNSVCVFLRPRTKPIDGDLVLITGSGGGLGRLFAQEFTKHGEEVVLWDINSICWRHTF' A
#
# COMPACT_ATOMS: atom_id res chain seq x y z
N MET A 1 -28.46 1.73 -20.82
CA MET A 1 -28.03 2.87 -19.96
C MET A 1 -28.34 2.63 -18.48
N LEU A 2 -29.59 2.59 -18.02
CA LEU A 2 -29.88 2.44 -16.58
C LEU A 2 -29.47 1.07 -16.01
N LEU A 3 -29.71 0.00 -16.77
CA LEU A 3 -29.30 -1.35 -16.41
C LEU A 3 -27.78 -1.51 -16.30
N ASP A 4 -27.03 -0.86 -17.20
CA ASP A 4 -25.56 -0.90 -17.20
C ASP A 4 -24.97 -0.19 -15.96
N VAL A 5 -25.58 0.94 -15.57
CA VAL A 5 -25.19 1.67 -14.35
C VAL A 5 -25.48 0.83 -13.11
N ILE A 6 -26.67 0.23 -13.02
CA ILE A 6 -27.03 -0.66 -11.90
C ILE A 6 -26.09 -1.87 -11.83
N TYR A 7 -25.78 -2.49 -12.96
CA TYR A 7 -24.82 -3.60 -13.05
C TYR A 7 -23.43 -3.18 -12.57
N PHE A 8 -22.93 -2.01 -12.99
CA PHE A 8 -21.61 -1.53 -12.61
C PHE A 8 -21.52 -1.21 -11.10
N ILE A 9 -22.58 -0.62 -10.53
CA ILE A 9 -22.65 -0.32 -9.09
C ILE A 9 -22.67 -1.62 -8.30
N LEU A 10 -23.55 -2.57 -8.65
CA LEU A 10 -23.63 -3.86 -7.95
C LEU A 10 -22.33 -4.66 -8.05
N ARG A 11 -21.73 -4.75 -9.24
CA ARG A 11 -20.47 -5.46 -9.46
C ARG A 11 -19.34 -4.89 -8.63
N ASN A 12 -19.15 -3.56 -8.63
CA ASN A 12 -18.10 -2.93 -7.85
C ASN A 12 -18.38 -3.01 -6.35
N SER A 13 -19.64 -2.89 -5.93
CA SER A 13 -20.03 -3.05 -4.52
C SER A 13 -19.71 -4.45 -4.00
N VAL A 14 -19.98 -5.49 -4.81
CA VAL A 14 -19.62 -6.88 -4.48
C VAL A 14 -18.11 -7.08 -4.46
N CYS A 15 -17.35 -6.52 -5.42
CA CYS A 15 -15.89 -6.59 -5.43
C CYS A 15 -15.21 -5.85 -4.28
N VAL A 16 -15.82 -4.78 -3.75
CA VAL A 16 -15.32 -4.07 -2.56
C VAL A 16 -15.66 -4.83 -1.28
N PHE A 17 -16.84 -5.47 -1.24
CA PHE A 17 -17.28 -6.27 -0.09
C PHE A 17 -16.49 -7.58 0.04
N LEU A 18 -16.18 -8.23 -1.08
CA LEU A 18 -15.26 -9.36 -1.11
C LEU A 18 -13.84 -8.81 -0.97
N ARG A 19 -13.20 -9.02 0.19
CA ARG A 19 -11.85 -8.51 0.48
C ARG A 19 -10.93 -8.71 -0.74
N PRO A 20 -10.37 -7.63 -1.33
CA PRO A 20 -9.37 -7.79 -2.36
C PRO A 20 -8.23 -8.62 -1.78
N ARG A 21 -7.85 -9.69 -2.48
CA ARG A 21 -6.76 -10.57 -2.05
C ARG A 21 -5.50 -9.72 -1.97
N THR A 22 -4.98 -9.53 -0.75
CA THR A 22 -3.68 -8.90 -0.57
C THR A 22 -2.62 -9.80 -1.19
N LYS A 23 -1.67 -9.22 -1.91
CA LYS A 23 -0.53 -9.99 -2.43
C LYS A 23 0.29 -10.43 -1.20
N PRO A 24 0.59 -11.72 -1.04
CA PRO A 24 1.56 -12.15 -0.05
C PRO A 24 2.92 -11.56 -0.45
N ILE A 25 3.62 -11.03 0.53
CA ILE A 25 4.86 -10.27 0.38
C ILE A 25 6.03 -10.95 1.12
N ASP A 26 5.75 -12.07 1.81
CA ASP A 26 6.72 -12.84 2.56
C ASP A 26 7.94 -13.22 1.70
N GLY A 27 9.11 -12.69 2.06
CA GLY A 27 10.38 -12.96 1.38
C GLY A 27 10.64 -12.14 0.11
N ASP A 28 9.76 -11.19 -0.24
CA ASP A 28 9.99 -10.23 -1.32
C ASP A 28 10.74 -8.98 -0.80
N LEU A 29 11.51 -8.34 -1.69
CA LEU A 29 12.13 -7.03 -1.45
C LEU A 29 11.14 -5.91 -1.82
N VAL A 30 10.83 -5.01 -0.88
CA VAL A 30 9.85 -3.93 -1.08
C VAL A 30 10.54 -2.59 -1.25
N LEU A 31 10.38 -1.95 -2.42
CA LEU A 31 10.86 -0.59 -2.68
C LEU A 31 9.74 0.44 -2.45
N ILE A 32 9.96 1.40 -1.57
CA ILE A 32 8.99 2.47 -1.28
C ILE A 32 9.56 3.82 -1.71
N THR A 33 8.93 4.43 -2.72
CA THR A 33 9.24 5.78 -3.19
C THR A 33 8.47 6.84 -2.41
N GLY A 34 9.05 8.02 -2.17
CA GLY A 34 8.34 9.10 -1.46
C GLY A 34 8.14 8.79 0.02
N SER A 35 9.04 8.00 0.57
CA SER A 35 8.87 7.33 1.84
C SER A 35 9.28 8.22 3.04
N GLY A 36 9.88 9.37 2.77
CA GLY A 36 10.24 10.41 3.74
C GLY A 36 9.05 11.27 4.21
N GLY A 37 7.81 10.98 3.82
CA GLY A 37 6.65 11.77 4.26
C GLY A 37 5.30 11.07 4.12
N GLY A 38 4.29 11.61 4.79
CA GLY A 38 2.88 11.23 4.67
C GLY A 38 2.63 9.72 4.66
N LEU A 39 2.04 9.22 3.58
CA LEU A 39 1.69 7.81 3.39
C LEU A 39 2.92 6.91 3.23
N GLY A 40 3.96 7.38 2.53
CA GLY A 40 5.15 6.57 2.26
C GLY A 40 5.87 6.18 3.56
N ARG A 41 5.89 7.07 4.55
CA ARG A 41 6.41 6.79 5.90
C ARG A 41 5.57 5.73 6.62
N LEU A 42 4.25 5.84 6.55
CA LEU A 42 3.35 4.86 7.19
C LEU A 42 3.46 3.48 6.54
N PHE A 43 3.57 3.42 5.22
CA PHE A 43 3.81 2.18 4.51
C PHE A 43 5.14 1.56 4.94
N ALA A 44 6.22 2.34 4.97
CA ALA A 44 7.53 1.86 5.43
C ALA A 44 7.46 1.26 6.84
N GLN A 45 6.77 1.91 7.77
CA GLN A 45 6.58 1.39 9.13
C GLN A 45 5.74 0.12 9.18
N GLU A 46 4.74 -0.02 8.30
CA GLU A 46 3.89 -1.20 8.30
C GLU A 46 4.61 -2.40 7.66
N PHE A 47 5.26 -2.22 6.50
CA PHE A 47 6.02 -3.28 5.83
C PHE A 47 7.20 -3.78 6.67
N THR A 48 7.89 -2.89 7.40
CA THR A 48 8.96 -3.31 8.31
C THR A 48 8.47 -4.14 9.50
N LYS A 49 7.22 -3.96 9.98
CA LYS A 49 6.65 -4.82 11.04
C LYS A 49 6.36 -6.24 10.57
N HIS A 50 6.08 -6.42 9.28
CA HIS A 50 5.84 -7.74 8.70
C HIS A 50 7.15 -8.52 8.44
N GLY A 51 8.31 -7.95 8.79
CA GLY A 51 9.60 -8.65 8.78
C GLY A 51 10.28 -8.70 7.41
N GLU A 52 9.84 -7.87 6.48
CA GLU A 52 10.36 -7.83 5.12
C GLU A 52 11.54 -6.88 4.96
N GLU A 53 12.37 -7.16 3.94
CA GLU A 53 13.44 -6.26 3.55
C GLU A 53 12.85 -5.09 2.76
N VAL A 54 12.90 -3.89 3.34
CA VAL A 54 12.31 -2.68 2.77
C VAL A 54 13.40 -1.69 2.37
N VAL A 55 13.42 -1.31 1.09
CA VAL A 55 14.30 -0.26 0.56
C VAL A 55 13.53 1.06 0.49
N LEU A 56 14.04 2.07 1.20
CA LEU A 56 13.41 3.38 1.30
C LEU A 56 14.06 4.35 0.32
N TRP A 57 13.30 4.77 -0.69
CA TRP A 57 13.76 5.71 -1.72
C TRP A 57 13.02 7.05 -1.60
N ASP A 58 13.74 8.07 -1.12
CA ASP A 58 13.23 9.44 -1.05
C ASP A 58 14.35 10.45 -1.32
N ILE A 59 13.98 11.58 -1.93
CA ILE A 59 14.88 12.72 -2.16
C ILE A 59 15.23 13.44 -0.85
N ASN A 60 14.34 13.39 0.14
CA ASN A 60 14.48 14.00 1.45
C ASN A 60 14.84 12.94 2.49
N SER A 61 16.15 12.76 2.68
CA SER A 61 16.71 11.78 3.61
C SER A 61 16.58 12.18 5.10
N ILE A 62 16.13 13.40 5.41
CA ILE A 62 16.12 13.90 6.79
C ILE A 62 15.05 13.24 7.65
N CYS A 63 13.91 12.85 7.06
CA CYS A 63 12.75 12.35 7.82
C CYS A 63 12.95 10.95 8.43
N TRP A 64 13.94 10.18 7.95
CA TRP A 64 14.18 8.80 8.37
C TRP A 64 14.69 8.67 9.81
N ARG A 65 15.60 9.57 10.20
CA ARG A 65 16.42 9.44 11.41
C ARG A 65 15.67 9.44 12.74
N HIS A 66 14.39 9.82 12.74
CA HIS A 66 13.56 9.83 13.94
C HIS A 66 12.52 8.69 13.97
N THR A 67 12.47 7.84 12.95
CA THR A 67 11.35 6.90 12.74
C THR A 67 11.77 5.45 12.66
N PHE A 68 12.97 5.19 12.12
CA PHE A 68 13.56 3.87 11.94
C PHE A 68 14.89 3.79 12.70
#